data_AF-S3C6Z1-F1
#
_entry.id   AF-S3C6Z1-F1
#
_cell.length_a   1.000
_cell.length_b   1.000
_cell.length_c   1.000
_cell.angle_alpha   90.00
_cell.angle_beta   90.00
_cell.angle_gamma   90.00
#
_symmetry.space_group_name_H-M   'P 1'
#
loop_
_entity.id
_entity.type
_entity.pdbx_description
1 polymer ?
#
loop_
_entity_poly.entity_id
_entity_poly.type
_entity_poly.pdbx_seq_one_letter_code
_entity_poly.pdbx_strand_id
1 'polypeptide(L)'
;MTDLIDNSNFIIAQIKERAANTPRIVSPRSRRFTKEFREIIKDAINADIPLPRIAEILSVSVTHLKRVRDEMHGIPRSDRGEHSPRETWKSSFRKIRELIQSSHTNTVLEDFGRYTITCYDDRGLQIARLLVDMPKEGNETLVCLISEHGKKEFFFTYPAVKKFFEDYVS
;
A
#
# COMPACT_ATOMS: atom_id res chain seq x y z
N MET A 1 -20.56 -16.94 27.39
CA MET A 1 -19.49 -16.77 26.37
C MET A 1 -20.01 -16.91 24.94
N THR A 2 -21.14 -17.61 24.73
CA THR A 2 -21.89 -17.71 23.47
C THR A 2 -22.54 -16.39 23.03
N ASP A 3 -23.11 -15.61 23.95
CA ASP A 3 -23.88 -14.39 23.60
C ASP A 3 -23.03 -13.26 22.96
N LEU A 4 -21.73 -13.17 23.27
CA LEU A 4 -20.83 -12.14 22.73
C LEU A 4 -20.36 -12.46 21.30
N ILE A 5 -20.22 -13.74 20.96
CA ILE A 5 -19.81 -14.19 19.63
C ILE A 5 -20.98 -14.04 18.65
N ASP A 6 -22.19 -14.36 19.10
CA ASP A 6 -23.41 -14.23 18.30
C ASP A 6 -23.72 -12.77 17.96
N ASN A 7 -23.53 -11.85 18.92
CA ASN A 7 -23.71 -10.42 18.67
C ASN A 7 -22.70 -9.85 17.67
N SER A 8 -21.43 -10.27 17.75
CA SER A 8 -20.38 -9.82 16.82
C SER A 8 -20.64 -10.29 15.39
N ASN A 9 -21.09 -11.53 15.21
CA ASN A 9 -21.43 -12.08 13.90
C ASN A 9 -22.68 -11.41 13.31
N PHE A 10 -23.66 -11.08 14.14
CA PHE A 10 -24.86 -10.34 13.74
C PHE A 10 -24.52 -8.93 13.21
N ILE A 11 -23.69 -8.18 13.93
CA ILE A 11 -23.24 -6.85 13.51
C ILE A 11 -22.47 -6.93 12.18
N ILE A 12 -21.58 -7.92 12.03
CA ILE A 12 -20.84 -8.15 10.79
C ILE A 12 -21.79 -8.44 9.62
N ALA A 13 -22.84 -9.24 9.83
CA ALA A 13 -23.82 -9.56 8.80
C ALA A 13 -24.58 -8.30 8.34
N GLN A 14 -25.02 -7.46 9.28
CA GLN A 14 -25.69 -6.18 8.95
C GLN A 14 -24.78 -5.23 8.18
N ILE A 15 -23.50 -5.13 8.57
CA ILE A 15 -22.52 -4.28 7.87
C ILE A 15 -22.31 -4.78 6.43
N LYS A 16 -22.20 -6.10 6.23
CA LYS A 16 -22.09 -6.71 4.90
C LYS A 16 -23.29 -6.38 4.01
N GLU A 17 -24.49 -6.56 4.54
CA GLU A 17 -25.74 -6.31 3.82
C GLU A 17 -25.87 -4.83 3.43
N ARG A 18 -25.61 -3.92 4.36
CA ARG A 18 -25.62 -2.47 4.08
C ARG A 18 -24.58 -2.09 3.02
N ALA A 19 -23.37 -2.66 3.10
CA ALA A 19 -22.30 -2.38 2.16
C ALA A 19 -22.61 -2.88 0.74
N ALA A 20 -23.28 -4.02 0.60
CA ALA A 20 -23.68 -4.57 -0.70
C ALA A 20 -24.71 -3.67 -1.41
N ASN A 21 -25.60 -3.04 -0.64
CA ASN A 21 -26.68 -2.19 -1.16
C ASN A 21 -26.29 -0.70 -1.31
N THR A 22 -25.06 -0.32 -0.95
CA THR A 22 -24.62 1.07 -0.95
C THR A 22 -23.60 1.32 -2.07
N PRO A 23 -23.83 2.30 -2.96
CA PRO A 23 -22.86 2.68 -3.98
C PRO A 23 -21.52 3.02 -3.33
N ARG A 24 -20.48 2.25 -3.68
CA ARG A 24 -19.18 2.36 -3.00
C ARG A 24 -18.44 3.63 -3.40
N ILE A 25 -18.42 3.96 -4.70
CA ILE A 25 -17.57 5.01 -5.26
C ILE A 25 -18.43 6.10 -5.89
N VAL A 26 -18.08 7.37 -5.66
CA VAL A 26 -18.81 8.54 -6.19
C VAL A 26 -18.86 8.55 -7.73
N SER A 27 -17.82 8.03 -8.39
CA SER A 27 -17.81 7.80 -9.84
C SER A 27 -16.68 6.83 -10.21
N PRO A 28 -16.73 6.13 -11.36
CA PRO A 28 -15.66 5.21 -11.78
C PRO A 28 -14.27 5.87 -11.94
N ARG A 29 -14.22 7.20 -12.12
CA ARG A 29 -12.97 7.99 -12.19
C ARG A 29 -12.49 8.48 -10.82
N SER A 30 -13.34 8.42 -9.80
CA SER A 30 -13.02 8.84 -8.45
C SER A 30 -12.47 7.66 -7.64
N ARG A 31 -11.49 7.93 -6.77
CA ARG A 31 -11.07 6.99 -5.72
C ARG A 31 -11.76 7.28 -4.37
N ARG A 32 -12.75 8.18 -4.37
CA ARG A 32 -13.46 8.60 -3.15
C ARG A 32 -14.69 7.72 -2.94
N PHE A 33 -14.83 7.20 -1.73
CA PHE A 33 -16.06 6.55 -1.30
C PHE A 33 -17.21 7.56 -1.19
N THR A 34 -18.44 7.10 -1.41
CA THR A 34 -19.64 7.90 -1.18
C THR A 34 -19.77 8.26 0.30
N LYS A 35 -20.57 9.29 0.59
CA LYS A 35 -20.86 9.66 1.98
C LYS A 35 -21.56 8.51 2.70
N GLU A 36 -22.52 7.85 2.06
CA GLU A 36 -23.24 6.72 2.67
C GLU A 36 -22.29 5.55 2.97
N PHE A 37 -21.39 5.20 2.04
CA PHE A 37 -20.44 4.09 2.27
C PHE A 37 -19.42 4.43 3.36
N ARG A 38 -19.04 5.70 3.49
CA ARG A 38 -18.14 6.14 4.56
C ARG A 38 -18.79 6.04 5.94
N GLU A 39 -20.10 6.26 6.07
CA GLU A 39 -20.80 6.05 7.35
C GLU A 39 -20.81 4.57 7.75
N ILE A 40 -20.94 3.63 6.80
CA ILE A 40 -20.82 2.20 7.07
C ILE A 40 -19.43 1.83 7.63
N ILE A 41 -18.38 2.46 7.10
CA ILE A 41 -17.01 2.28 7.62
C ILE A 41 -16.90 2.78 9.07
N LYS A 42 -17.49 3.95 9.38
CA LYS A 42 -17.48 4.50 10.74
C LYS A 42 -18.26 3.62 11.72
N ASP A 43 -19.43 3.13 11.32
CA ASP A 43 -20.23 2.21 12.13
C ASP A 43 -19.44 0.93 12.46
N ALA A 44 -18.72 0.38 11.48
CA ALA A 44 -17.88 -0.80 11.68
C ALA A 44 -16.71 -0.54 12.65
N ILE A 45 -16.11 0.64 12.59
CA ILE A 45 -15.03 1.06 13.51
C ILE A 45 -15.60 1.27 14.93
N ASN A 46 -16.75 1.92 15.06
CA ASN A 46 -17.42 2.14 16.35
C ASN A 46 -17.89 0.84 17.01
N ALA A 47 -18.15 -0.20 16.22
CA ALA A 47 -18.50 -1.53 16.72
C ALA A 47 -17.26 -2.34 17.22
N ASP A 48 -16.10 -1.69 17.36
CA ASP A 48 -14.83 -2.29 17.78
C ASP A 48 -14.38 -3.49 16.93
N ILE A 49 -14.83 -3.55 15.67
CA ILE A 49 -14.39 -4.59 14.74
C ILE A 49 -12.93 -4.32 14.35
N PRO A 50 -12.02 -5.31 14.43
CA PRO A 50 -10.63 -5.10 14.03
C PRO A 50 -10.50 -4.60 12.59
N LEU A 51 -9.68 -3.55 12.37
CA LEU A 51 -9.49 -2.95 11.04
C LEU A 51 -9.14 -3.95 9.92
N PRO A 52 -8.29 -4.99 10.13
CA PRO A 52 -8.05 -6.01 9.11
C PRO A 52 -9.32 -6.78 8.72
N ARG A 53 -10.21 -7.02 9.68
CA ARG A 53 -11.47 -7.72 9.45
C ARG A 53 -12.47 -6.85 8.70
N ILE A 54 -12.54 -5.55 9.02
CA ILE A 54 -13.32 -4.58 8.24
C ILE A 54 -12.80 -4.49 6.81
N ALA A 55 -11.47 -4.47 6.62
CA ALA A 55 -10.84 -4.40 5.30
C ALA A 55 -11.25 -5.57 4.40
N GLU A 56 -11.29 -6.78 4.95
CA GLU A 56 -11.78 -7.98 4.28
C GLU A 56 -13.28 -7.88 3.94
N ILE A 57 -14.11 -7.55 4.94
CA ILE A 57 -15.58 -7.48 4.81
C ILE A 57 -15.99 -6.45 3.75
N LEU A 58 -15.39 -5.26 3.80
CA LEU A 58 -15.77 -4.13 2.97
C LEU A 58 -14.91 -4.00 1.72
N SER A 59 -13.90 -4.86 1.52
CA SER A 59 -12.92 -4.76 0.44
C SER A 59 -12.30 -3.36 0.33
N VAL A 60 -11.83 -2.82 1.46
CA VAL A 60 -11.21 -1.49 1.60
C VAL A 60 -9.81 -1.64 2.17
N SER A 61 -8.86 -0.79 1.78
CA SER A 61 -7.50 -0.86 2.34
C SER A 61 -7.47 -0.50 3.82
N VAL A 62 -6.70 -1.25 4.62
CA VAL A 62 -6.47 -0.97 6.04
C VAL A 62 -5.96 0.47 6.25
N THR A 63 -5.14 0.98 5.33
CA THR A 63 -4.65 2.37 5.35
C THR A 63 -5.79 3.38 5.28
N HIS A 64 -6.81 3.14 4.45
CA HIS A 64 -7.97 4.01 4.38
C HIS A 64 -8.79 3.94 5.68
N LEU A 65 -8.97 2.74 6.24
CA LEU A 65 -9.69 2.56 7.51
C LEU A 65 -9.00 3.27 8.69
N LYS A 66 -7.66 3.21 8.75
CA LYS A 66 -6.88 3.99 9.74
C LYS A 66 -7.16 5.49 9.62
N ARG A 67 -7.22 6.02 8.41
CA ARG A 67 -7.53 7.45 8.18
C ARG A 67 -8.93 7.80 8.65
N VAL A 68 -9.94 6.99 8.33
CA VAL A 68 -11.32 7.24 8.77
C VAL A 68 -11.40 7.22 10.29
N ARG A 69 -10.75 6.25 10.93
CA ARG A 69 -10.65 6.18 12.40
C ARG A 69 -9.97 7.41 12.99
N ASP A 70 -8.83 7.82 12.45
CA ASP A 70 -8.09 8.99 12.95
C ASP A 70 -8.91 10.29 12.77
N GLU A 71 -9.64 10.42 11.66
CA GLU A 71 -10.60 11.51 11.43
C GLU A 71 -11.77 11.49 12.44
N MET A 72 -12.30 10.31 12.80
CA MET A 72 -13.35 10.16 13.82
C MET A 72 -12.89 10.59 15.21
N HIS A 73 -11.62 10.34 15.55
CA HIS A 73 -11.03 10.76 16.82
C HIS A 73 -10.56 12.22 16.82
N GLY A 74 -10.86 12.99 15.77
CA GLY A 74 -10.44 14.39 15.66
C GLY A 74 -8.92 14.55 15.60
N ILE A 75 -8.17 13.49 15.27
CA ILE A 75 -6.73 13.57 15.12
C ILE A 75 -6.46 14.37 13.83
N PRO A 76 -5.89 15.58 13.94
CA PRO A 76 -5.65 16.39 12.77
C PRO A 76 -4.73 15.62 11.81
N ARG A 77 -5.02 15.75 10.52
CA ARG A 77 -4.15 15.22 9.47
C ARG A 77 -2.75 15.71 9.78
N SER A 78 -1.81 14.78 9.93
CA SER A 78 -0.40 15.14 9.76
C SER A 78 -0.29 15.58 8.30
N ASP A 79 -0.18 16.90 8.08
CA ASP A 79 0.13 17.55 6.79
C ASP A 79 1.55 17.18 6.27
N ARG A 80 2.04 15.97 6.57
CA ARG A 80 3.12 15.34 5.82
C ARG A 80 2.56 14.92 4.47
N GLY A 81 2.42 15.93 3.60
CA GLY A 81 2.22 15.89 2.16
C GLY A 81 1.77 14.56 1.57
N GLU A 82 0.46 14.33 1.56
CA GLU A 82 -0.15 13.37 0.63
C GLU A 82 0.02 13.89 -0.81
N HIS A 83 1.17 13.60 -1.40
CA HIS A 83 1.28 13.58 -2.85
C HIS A 83 0.33 12.49 -3.35
N SER A 84 -0.58 12.84 -4.25
CA SER A 84 -1.49 11.93 -4.95
C SER A 84 -0.77 10.61 -5.27
N PRO A 85 -1.42 9.43 -5.20
CA PRO A 85 -0.78 8.16 -5.58
C PRO A 85 -0.10 8.19 -6.96
N ARG A 86 -0.51 9.10 -7.86
CA ARG A 86 0.13 9.37 -9.16
C ARG A 86 1.41 10.22 -9.10
N GLU A 87 1.57 11.02 -8.07
CA GLU A 87 2.74 11.86 -7.80
C GLU A 87 3.74 11.16 -6.89
N THR A 88 3.26 10.35 -5.93
CA THR A 88 4.10 9.57 -5.02
C THR A 88 4.95 8.56 -5.79
N TRP A 89 4.40 7.82 -6.76
CA TRP A 89 5.22 6.86 -7.53
C TRP A 89 6.28 7.56 -8.39
N LYS A 90 6.01 8.76 -8.94
CA LYS A 90 7.00 9.49 -9.74
C LYS A 90 8.18 9.92 -8.89
N SER A 91 7.92 10.42 -7.68
CA SER A 91 8.95 10.79 -6.71
C SER A 91 9.72 9.56 -6.22
N SER A 92 9.02 8.48 -5.88
CA SER A 92 9.62 7.21 -5.47
C SER A 92 10.45 6.55 -6.56
N PHE A 93 9.95 6.52 -7.80
CA PHE A 93 10.67 5.97 -8.94
C PHE A 93 11.89 6.82 -9.30
N ARG A 94 11.77 8.16 -9.22
CA ARG A 94 12.92 9.05 -9.36
C ARG A 94 14.00 8.71 -8.32
N LYS A 95 13.63 8.56 -7.05
CA LYS A 95 14.55 8.19 -5.96
C LYS A 95 15.24 6.85 -6.20
N ILE A 96 14.50 5.84 -6.67
CA ILE A 96 15.07 4.52 -7.02
C ILE A 96 16.03 4.63 -8.21
N ARG A 97 15.64 5.37 -9.25
CA ARG A 97 16.46 5.57 -10.44
C ARG A 97 17.75 6.32 -10.12
N GLU A 98 17.67 7.40 -9.35
CA GLU A 98 18.82 8.18 -8.89
C GLU A 98 19.76 7.32 -8.03
N LEU A 99 19.23 6.45 -7.18
CA LEU A 99 20.02 5.51 -6.39
C LEU A 99 20.80 4.52 -7.28
N ILE A 100 20.13 3.88 -8.24
CA ILE A 100 20.77 2.94 -9.17
C ILE A 100 21.79 3.66 -10.07
N GLN A 101 21.54 4.91 -10.43
CA GLN A 101 22.48 5.70 -11.25
C GLN A 101 23.67 6.25 -10.46
N SER A 102 23.50 6.50 -9.16
CA SER A 102 24.57 7.01 -8.28
C SER A 102 25.42 5.90 -7.66
N SER A 103 24.91 4.67 -7.61
CA SER A 103 25.70 3.51 -7.21
C SER A 103 26.84 3.24 -8.20
N HIS A 104 28.01 2.90 -7.66
CA HIS A 104 29.21 2.63 -8.46
C HIS A 104 29.21 1.20 -9.00
N THR A 105 28.78 0.26 -8.18
CA THR A 105 28.57 -1.14 -8.57
C THR A 105 27.24 -1.64 -8.02
N ASN A 106 26.63 -2.58 -8.72
CA ASN A 106 25.39 -3.22 -8.33
C ASN A 106 25.51 -4.74 -8.45
N THR A 107 24.91 -5.47 -7.51
CA THR A 107 24.72 -6.92 -7.63
C THR A 107 23.24 -7.20 -7.78
N VAL A 108 22.88 -8.00 -8.79
CA VAL A 108 21.51 -8.43 -9.05
C VAL A 108 21.41 -9.93 -8.79
N LEU A 109 20.45 -10.35 -7.97
CA LEU A 109 20.13 -11.75 -7.72
C LEU A 109 18.64 -11.97 -7.99
N GLU A 110 18.31 -12.97 -8.80
CA GLU A 110 16.93 -13.42 -9.03
C GLU A 110 16.67 -14.68 -8.21
N ASP A 111 15.57 -14.68 -7.46
CA ASP A 111 15.08 -15.85 -6.72
C ASP A 111 13.56 -15.96 -6.87
N PHE A 112 13.08 -17.00 -7.55
CA PHE A 112 11.66 -17.27 -7.80
C PHE A 112 10.83 -16.05 -8.29
N GLY A 113 11.38 -15.22 -9.19
CA GLY A 113 10.69 -14.03 -9.71
C GLY A 113 10.75 -12.78 -8.81
N ARG A 114 11.53 -12.84 -7.74
CA ARG A 114 11.93 -11.69 -6.93
C ARG A 114 13.37 -11.32 -7.24
N TYR A 115 13.61 -10.05 -7.53
CA TYR A 115 14.95 -9.52 -7.74
C TYR A 115 15.45 -8.81 -6.48
N THR A 116 16.69 -9.09 -6.12
CA THR A 116 17.43 -8.35 -5.11
C THR A 116 18.54 -7.57 -5.79
N ILE A 117 18.45 -6.24 -5.75
CA ILE A 117 19.48 -5.34 -6.27
C ILE A 117 20.19 -4.71 -5.08
N THR A 118 21.50 -4.93 -4.97
CA THR A 118 22.31 -4.36 -3.90
C THR A 118 23.19 -3.26 -4.49
N CYS A 119 23.07 -2.05 -3.96
CA CYS A 119 23.77 -0.86 -4.44
C CYS A 119 24.97 -0.55 -3.54
N TYR A 120 26.12 -0.29 -4.16
CA TYR A 120 27.36 0.06 -3.47
C TYR A 120 27.86 1.45 -3.86
N ASP A 121 28.51 2.15 -2.92
CA ASP A 121 29.28 3.36 -3.22
C ASP A 121 30.63 3.03 -3.89
N ASP A 122 31.40 4.06 -4.20
CA ASP A 122 32.74 3.97 -4.80
C ASP A 122 33.79 3.28 -3.90
N ARG A 123 33.51 3.16 -2.60
CA ARG A 123 34.33 2.45 -1.61
C ARG A 123 33.90 1.01 -1.42
N GLY A 124 32.87 0.55 -2.12
CA GLY A 124 32.32 -0.81 -1.99
C GLY A 124 31.43 -1.00 -0.76
N LEU A 125 30.97 0.08 -0.13
CA LEU A 125 30.04 0.00 1.00
C LEU A 125 28.59 -0.10 0.50
N GLN A 126 27.82 -1.01 1.08
CA GLN A 126 26.41 -1.15 0.74
C GLN A 126 25.61 0.07 1.22
N ILE A 127 25.10 0.85 0.28
CA ILE A 127 24.29 2.05 0.57
C ILE A 127 22.78 1.77 0.56
N ALA A 128 22.36 0.74 -0.16
CA ALA A 128 20.96 0.34 -0.24
C ALA A 128 20.77 -1.08 -0.78
N ARG A 129 19.57 -1.61 -0.54
CA ARG A 129 19.09 -2.85 -1.15
C ARG A 129 17.66 -2.68 -1.62
N LEU A 130 17.38 -3.08 -2.85
CA LEU A 130 16.04 -3.10 -3.43
C LEU A 130 15.57 -4.55 -3.52
N LEU A 131 14.39 -4.83 -2.98
CA LEU A 131 13.66 -6.07 -3.25
C LEU A 131 12.54 -5.75 -4.22
N VAL A 132 12.56 -6.35 -5.40
CA VAL A 132 11.62 -6.06 -6.49
C VAL A 132 10.84 -7.33 -6.79
N ASP A 133 9.56 -7.35 -6.44
CA ASP A 133 8.64 -8.40 -6.80
C ASP A 133 8.00 -8.07 -8.15
N MET A 134 8.42 -8.80 -9.19
CA MET A 134 7.92 -8.65 -10.56
C MET A 134 7.00 -9.83 -10.91
N PRO A 135 5.69 -9.74 -10.65
CA PRO A 135 4.78 -10.83 -10.99
C PRO A 135 4.71 -11.01 -12.52
N LYS A 136 4.74 -12.27 -12.97
CA LYS A 136 4.60 -12.65 -14.39
C LYS A 136 3.25 -12.19 -14.95
N GLU A 137 2.19 -12.29 -14.14
CA GLU A 137 0.85 -11.81 -14.44
C GLU A 137 0.51 -10.60 -13.56
N GLY A 138 0.17 -9.46 -14.16
CA GLY A 138 -0.18 -8.24 -13.45
C GLY A 138 0.58 -7.00 -13.91
N ASN A 139 0.01 -5.84 -13.61
CA ASN A 139 0.51 -4.51 -13.99
C ASN A 139 1.22 -3.78 -12.83
N GLU A 140 1.29 -4.40 -11.66
CA GLU A 140 1.81 -3.80 -10.44
C GLU A 140 3.08 -4.53 -10.00
N THR A 141 4.16 -3.76 -9.82
CA THR A 141 5.43 -4.25 -9.27
C THR A 141 5.60 -3.66 -7.88
N LEU A 142 5.89 -4.50 -6.89
CA LEU A 142 6.17 -4.07 -5.53
C LEU A 142 7.69 -3.91 -5.38
N VAL A 143 8.11 -2.73 -4.94
CA VAL A 143 9.52 -2.44 -4.64
C VAL A 143 9.65 -2.11 -3.16
N CYS A 144 10.54 -2.81 -2.47
CA CYS A 144 10.96 -2.49 -1.12
C CYS A 144 12.39 -1.95 -1.16
N LEU A 145 12.56 -0.66 -0.83
CA LEU A 145 13.87 -0.05 -0.61
C LEU A 145 14.26 -0.22 0.84
N ILE A 146 15.43 -0.80 1.07
CA ILE A 146 16.07 -0.93 2.36
C ILE A 146 17.31 -0.03 2.35
N SER A 147 17.33 1.00 3.19
CA SER A 147 18.50 1.88 3.31
C SER A 147 19.66 1.18 4.01
N GLU A 148 20.85 1.78 3.98
CA GLU A 148 22.02 1.35 4.76
C GLU A 148 21.72 1.12 6.25
N HIS A 149 20.84 1.93 6.85
CA HIS A 149 20.43 1.83 8.25
C HIS A 149 19.27 0.83 8.49
N GLY A 150 18.88 0.05 7.47
CA GLY A 150 17.81 -0.94 7.57
C GLY A 150 16.39 -0.37 7.54
N LYS A 151 16.23 0.94 7.28
CA LYS A 151 14.90 1.55 7.12
C LYS A 151 14.26 1.02 5.84
N LYS A 152 13.02 0.52 5.95
CA LYS A 152 12.26 -0.05 4.84
C LYS A 152 11.23 0.94 4.30
N GLU A 153 11.21 1.15 3.00
CA GLU A 153 10.21 1.96 2.28
C GLU A 153 9.61 1.10 1.16
N PHE A 154 8.28 1.01 1.10
CA PHE A 154 7.56 0.18 0.13
C PHE A 154 6.88 1.04 -0.92
N PHE A 155 6.98 0.63 -2.18
CA PHE A 155 6.43 1.33 -3.34
C PHE A 155 5.66 0.35 -4.22
N PHE A 156 4.43 0.71 -4.57
CA PHE A 156 3.70 0.07 -5.67
C PHE A 156 3.97 0.87 -6.93
N THR A 157 4.45 0.19 -7.96
CA THR A 157 4.89 0.83 -9.19
C THR A 157 4.09 0.32 -10.39
N TYR A 158 3.84 1.23 -11.33
CA TYR A 158 3.05 1.01 -12.53
C TYR A 158 3.91 0.39 -13.67
N PRO A 159 3.32 -0.06 -14.79
CA PRO A 159 4.01 -0.82 -15.84
C PRO A 159 5.32 -0.22 -16.38
N ALA A 160 5.47 1.11 -16.38
CA ALA A 160 6.70 1.78 -16.81
C ALA A 160 7.91 1.47 -15.91
N VAL A 161 7.69 1.18 -14.63
CA VAL A 161 8.75 0.83 -13.68
C VAL A 161 9.10 -0.66 -13.77
N LYS A 162 8.09 -1.51 -14.02
CA LYS A 162 8.31 -2.92 -14.38
C LYS A 162 9.25 -3.03 -15.58
N LYS A 163 8.97 -2.28 -16.66
CA LYS A 163 9.84 -2.22 -17.83
C LYS A 163 11.26 -1.74 -17.52
N PHE A 164 11.42 -0.72 -16.68
CA PHE A 164 12.75 -0.25 -16.28
C PHE A 164 13.57 -1.35 -15.58
N PHE A 165 12.94 -2.12 -14.69
CA PHE A 165 13.62 -3.23 -14.02
C PHE A 165 13.87 -4.40 -14.96
N GLU A 166 12.92 -4.74 -15.84
CA GLU A 166 13.11 -5.73 -16.91
C GLU A 166 14.32 -5.36 -17.80
N ASP A 167 14.42 -4.10 -18.24
CA ASP A 167 15.54 -3.59 -19.04
C ASP A 167 16.87 -3.57 -18.25
N TYR A 168 16.83 -3.41 -16.93
CA TYR A 168 18.03 -3.31 -16.07
C TYR A 168 18.62 -4.67 -15.68
N VAL A 169 17.78 -5.70 -15.56
CA VAL A 169 18.20 -7.05 -15.15
C VAL A 169 18.41 -8.00 -16.35
N SER A 170 18.05 -7.57 -17.56
CA SER A 170 18.33 -8.28 -18.83
C SER A 170 19.77 -8.06 -19.29
#